data_AF-A0A930N6D9-F1
#
_entry.id   AF-A0A930N6D9-F1
#
_cell.length_a   1.000
_cell.length_b   1.000
_cell.length_c   1.000
_cell.angle_alpha   90.00
_cell.angle_beta   90.00
_cell.angle_gamma   90.00
#
_symmetry.space_group_name_H-M   'P 1'
#
loop_
_entity.id
_entity.type
_entity.pdbx_description
1 polymer ?
#
loop_
_entity_poly.entity_id
_entity_poly.type
_entity_poly.pdbx_seq_one_letter_code
_entity_poly.pdbx_strand_id
1 'polypeptide(L)' 'MANRKPIKLKKGCKKKLAKILDVSEPTIYNAMHWKCDSDVQNLVRQKAKELGFIKQF' A
#
# COMPACT_ATOMS: atom_id res chain seq x y z
N MET A 1 11.96 1.70 12.34
CA MET A 1 11.51 2.46 11.15
C MET A 1 12.69 3.02 10.34
N ALA A 2 13.78 2.26 10.17
CA ALA A 2 14.93 2.61 9.33
C ALA A 2 15.21 1.41 8.42
N ASN A 3 15.46 1.65 7.12
CA ASN A 3 15.84 0.68 6.09
C ASN A 3 14.75 -0.17 5.40
N ARG A 4 13.45 0.01 5.69
CA ARG A 4 12.40 -0.65 4.88
C ARG A 4 12.23 0.05 3.55
N LYS A 5 12.43 -0.67 2.43
CA LYS A 5 12.24 -0.11 1.08
C LYS A 5 10.75 0.14 0.82
N PRO A 6 10.39 1.28 0.21
CA PRO A 6 9.01 1.56 -0.14
C PRO A 6 8.50 0.55 -1.16
N ILE A 7 7.28 0.07 -0.95
CA ILE A 7 6.60 -0.86 -1.85
C ILE A 7 6.10 -0.06 -3.06
N LYS A 8 6.58 -0.39 -4.25
CA LYS A 8 6.11 0.23 -5.49
C LYS A 8 4.88 -0.53 -6.00
N LEU A 9 3.77 0.19 -6.18
CA LEU A 9 2.56 -0.34 -6.82
C LEU A 9 2.58 -0.08 -8.33
N LYS A 10 1.87 -0.92 -9.10
CA LYS A 10 1.61 -0.69 -10.52
C LYS A 10 0.81 0.62 -10.74
N LYS A 11 0.98 1.24 -11.92
CA LYS A 11 0.29 2.50 -12.28
C LYS A 11 -1.23 2.29 -12.22
N GLY A 12 -1.96 3.19 -11.55
CA GLY A 12 -3.42 3.11 -11.38
C GLY A 12 -3.90 2.19 -10.25
N CYS A 13 -3.06 1.29 -9.73
CA CYS A 13 -3.45 0.37 -8.64
C CYS A 13 -3.66 1.08 -7.30
N LYS A 14 -3.00 2.23 -7.06
CA LYS A 14 -3.22 3.05 -5.85
C LYS A 14 -4.70 3.43 -5.68
N LYS A 15 -5.31 3.98 -6.73
CA LYS A 15 -6.72 4.38 -6.75
C LYS A 15 -7.68 3.20 -6.60
N LYS A 16 -7.37 2.08 -7.24
CA LYS A 16 -8.17 0.85 -7.12
C LYS A 16 -8.14 0.31 -5.69
N LEU A 17 -6.96 0.24 -5.10
CA LEU A 17 -6.79 -0.25 -3.74
C LEU A 17 -7.46 0.68 -2.70
N ALA A 18 -7.41 2.00 -2.94
CA ALA A 18 -8.10 3.01 -2.12
C ALA A 18 -9.61 2.77 -2.11
N LYS A 19 -10.20 2.53 -3.29
CA LYS A 19 -11.63 2.23 -3.43
C LYS A 19 -12.03 0.88 -2.82
N ILE A 20 -11.20 -0.15 -2.95
CA ILE A 20 -11.50 -1.49 -2.40
C ILE A 20 -11.52 -1.48 -0.88
N LEU A 21 -10.61 -0.72 -0.27
CA LEU A 21 -10.44 -0.65 1.17
C LEU A 21 -11.17 0.53 1.81
N ASP A 22 -11.86 1.34 1.01
CA ASP A 22 -12.51 2.59 1.40
C ASP A 22 -11.58 3.51 2.23
N VAL A 23 -10.35 3.68 1.76
CA VAL A 23 -9.33 4.52 2.41
C VAL A 23 -8.85 5.61 1.47
N SER A 24 -8.45 6.74 2.06
CA SER A 24 -7.86 7.87 1.33
C SER A 24 -6.52 7.51 0.68
N GLU A 25 -6.22 8.13 -0.47
CA GLU A 25 -4.93 7.95 -1.16
C GLU A 25 -3.69 8.20 -0.28
N PRO A 26 -3.68 9.20 0.64
CA PRO A 26 -2.57 9.41 1.57
C PRO A 26 -2.31 8.21 2.48
N THR A 27 -3.36 7.51 2.92
CA THR A 27 -3.24 6.31 3.76
C THR A 27 -2.50 5.20 3.03
N ILE A 28 -2.80 5.01 1.73
CA ILE A 28 -2.07 4.06 0.88
C ILE A 28 -0.63 4.49 0.66
N TYR A 29 -0.41 5.78 0.39
CA TYR A 29 0.94 6.30 0.23
C TYR A 29 1.78 6.03 1.49
N ASN A 30 1.25 6.35 2.66
CA ASN A 30 1.91 6.14 3.96
C ASN A 30 2.16 4.65 4.22
N ALA A 31 1.18 3.79 3.93
CA ALA A 31 1.32 2.34 4.06
C ALA A 31 2.48 1.81 3.21
N MET A 32 2.53 2.21 1.94
CA MET A 32 3.56 1.75 1.00
C MET A 32 4.95 2.29 1.33
N HIS A 33 5.05 3.46 1.98
CA HIS A 33 6.30 4.09 2.38
C HIS A 33 6.73 3.76 3.82
N TRP A 34 6.04 2.85 4.50
CA TRP A 34 6.34 2.47 5.89
C TRP A 34 6.37 3.66 6.86
N LYS A 35 5.58 4.70 6.60
CA LYS A 35 5.51 5.88 7.47
C LYS A 35 4.83 5.59 8.81
N CYS A 36 3.94 4.60 8.84
CA CYS A 36 3.29 4.14 10.06
C CYS A 36 3.03 2.62 9.96
N ASP A 37 2.83 1.98 11.11
CA ASP A 37 2.53 0.55 11.22
C ASP A 37 1.17 0.34 11.91
N SER A 38 0.16 1.11 11.49
CA SER A 38 -1.22 0.90 11.93
C SER A 38 -1.84 -0.33 11.27
N ASP A 39 -2.84 -0.93 11.92
CA ASP A 39 -3.54 -2.13 11.43
C ASP A 39 -4.10 -1.94 10.01
N VAL A 40 -4.66 -0.75 9.72
CA VAL A 40 -5.14 -0.39 8.38
C VAL A 40 -4.01 -0.41 7.36
N GLN A 41 -2.83 0.12 7.69
CA GLN A 41 -1.69 0.13 6.78
C GLN A 41 -1.11 -1.27 6.56
N ASN A 42 -1.14 -2.13 7.57
CA ASN A 42 -0.78 -3.54 7.44
C ASN A 42 -1.77 -4.29 6.52
N LEU A 43 -3.07 -4.04 6.69
CA LEU A 43 -4.12 -4.62 5.86
C LEU A 43 -4.00 -4.17 4.40
N VAL A 44 -3.72 -2.88 4.17
CA VAL A 44 -3.41 -2.32 2.84
C VAL A 44 -2.25 -3.07 2.16
N ARG A 45 -1.18 -3.40 2.90
CA ARG A 45 -0.03 -4.14 2.38
C ARG A 45 -0.38 -5.59 2.03
N GLN A 46 -1.11 -6.28 2.92
CA GLN A 46 -1.58 -7.65 2.68
C GLN A 46 -2.46 -7.70 1.42
N LYS A 47 -3.46 -6.83 1.33
CA LYS A 47 -4.37 -6.75 0.19
C LYS A 47 -3.66 -6.39 -1.11
N ALA A 48 -2.68 -5.50 -1.07
CA ALA A 48 -1.87 -5.18 -2.25
C ALA A 48 -1.06 -6.39 -2.75
N LYS A 49 -0.60 -7.27 -1.83
CA LYS A 49 0.11 -8.51 -2.14
C LYS A 49 -0.85 -9.56 -2.71
N GLU A 50 -2.00 -9.77 -2.08
CA GLU A 50 -3.06 -10.68 -2.54
C GLU A 50 -3.54 -10.35 -3.96
N LEU A 51 -3.75 -9.06 -4.25
CA LEU A 51 -4.24 -8.60 -5.55
C LEU A 51 -3.14 -8.52 -6.63
N GLY A 52 -1.88 -8.83 -6.32
CA GLY A 52 -0.78 -8.74 -7.27
C GLY A 52 -0.52 -7.31 -7.80
N PHE A 53 -0.85 -6.30 -6.99
CA PHE A 53 -0.68 -4.88 -7.35
C PHE A 53 0.74 -4.36 -7.09
N ILE A 54 1.54 -5.12 -6.35
CA ILE A 54 2.95 -4.85 -6.12
C ILE A 54 3.71 -5.03 -7.44
N LYS A 55 4.48 -4.00 -7.81
CA LYS A 55 5.38 -4.06 -8.96
C LYS A 55 6.62 -4.87 -8.54
N GLN A 56 6.71 -6.11 -8.98
CA GLN A 56 7.96 -6.86 -8.96
C GLN A 56 8.91 -6.22 -9.99
N PHE A 57 10.12 -5.91 -9.55
CA PHE A 57 11.24 -5.50 -10.39
C PHE A 57 12.11 -6.70 -10.67
#